data_AF-M3N329-F1
#
_entry.id   AF-M3N329-F1
#
_cell.length_a   1.000
_cell.length_b   1.000
_cell.length_c   1.000
_cell.angle_alpha   90.00
_cell.angle_beta   90.00
_cell.angle_gamma   90.00
#
_symmetry.space_group_name_H-M   'P 1'
#
loop_
_entity.id
_entity.type
_entity.pdbx_description
1 polymer ?
#
loop_
_entity_poly.entity_id
_entity_poly.type
_entity_poly.pdbx_seq_one_letter_code
_entity_poly.pdbx_strand_id
1 'polypeptide(L)'
;MKIKKSLLLSLSLMLSLSRAEDDGFYMSVGYQIGEAVQKVKNTGAIQDLADKYDNLSNLLNQYNYLNSLVAQASTPSAITGAIDNLSSSAINLTSATTTSPAYQAVALALNAAVGMWQVIALFIGCGPGPTNNQSYQSFGNTPALNGTTTTCNQAYGTGPNGILSIDEYQKLNQAYQIIQTALNQNQGGGMPALNDTTKTGVVNIQQTNYRTTTQNNIIEHYYTKNGKEIPTSLFRRIIILAYNTIDIP
;
A
#
# COMPACT_ATOMS: atom_id res chain seq x y z
N MET A 1 -17.77 -28.81 -25.45
CA MET A 1 -17.02 -27.70 -24.83
C MET A 1 -17.41 -26.38 -25.51
N LYS A 2 -17.68 -25.34 -24.71
CA LYS A 2 -17.83 -23.88 -25.01
C LYS A 2 -19.22 -23.30 -25.43
N ILE A 3 -20.03 -23.04 -24.41
CA ILE A 3 -20.59 -21.76 -23.93
C ILE A 3 -20.48 -20.51 -24.85
N LYS A 4 -21.61 -19.79 -25.06
CA LYS A 4 -21.85 -18.38 -24.63
C LYS A 4 -23.15 -17.82 -25.22
N LYS A 5 -24.12 -17.45 -24.38
CA LYS A 5 -25.13 -16.42 -24.68
C LYS A 5 -25.21 -15.44 -23.51
N SER A 6 -25.26 -14.18 -23.92
CA SER A 6 -24.99 -12.96 -23.17
C SER A 6 -26.08 -12.63 -22.16
N LEU A 7 -25.66 -12.14 -20.97
CA LEU A 7 -26.46 -11.25 -20.12
C LEU A 7 -26.89 -10.01 -20.91
N LEU A 8 -28.07 -9.48 -20.62
CA LEU A 8 -28.27 -8.04 -20.36
C LEU A 8 -29.65 -7.82 -19.72
N LEU A 9 -29.61 -7.16 -18.56
CA LEU A 9 -30.71 -6.72 -17.72
C LEU A 9 -31.09 -5.30 -18.11
N SER A 10 -32.38 -4.96 -18.24
CA SER A 10 -32.80 -3.56 -18.06
C SER A 10 -34.23 -3.47 -17.53
N LEU A 11 -34.36 -2.56 -16.58
CA LEU A 11 -35.46 -2.25 -15.68
C LEU A 11 -36.09 -0.94 -16.14
N SER A 12 -37.41 -0.88 -16.34
CA SER A 12 -38.18 0.36 -16.21
C SER A 12 -39.68 0.09 -16.09
N LEU A 13 -40.25 0.56 -14.99
CA LEU A 13 -41.68 0.57 -14.69
C LEU A 13 -42.00 1.93 -14.06
N MET A 14 -43.24 2.42 -14.28
CA MET A 14 -43.88 3.68 -13.85
C MET A 14 -44.09 4.68 -15.01
N LEU A 15 -45.27 5.27 -15.28
CA LEU A 15 -46.39 5.73 -14.43
C LEU A 15 -47.73 5.83 -15.22
N SER A 16 -48.86 5.52 -14.55
CA SER A 16 -50.22 6.17 -14.49
C SER A 16 -50.89 6.81 -15.73
N LEU A 17 -52.20 6.94 -15.93
CA LEU A 17 -53.41 6.95 -15.10
C LEU A 17 -54.65 6.91 -16.04
N SER A 18 -55.77 6.36 -15.57
CA SER A 18 -57.17 6.69 -15.91
C SER A 18 -57.69 6.56 -17.36
N ARG A 19 -58.60 5.58 -17.55
CA ARG A 19 -60.00 5.86 -17.93
C ARG A 19 -60.92 4.80 -17.34
N ALA A 20 -61.83 5.26 -16.50
CA ALA A 20 -63.06 4.58 -16.12
C ALA A 20 -64.15 4.90 -17.16
N GLU A 21 -65.15 4.01 -17.24
CA GLU A 21 -66.41 3.98 -18.00
C GLU A 21 -66.48 2.67 -18.78
N ASP A 22 -67.48 1.81 -18.67
CA ASP A 22 -68.71 1.81 -17.87
C ASP A 22 -69.22 0.35 -17.92
N ASP A 23 -70.22 0.06 -17.11
CA ASP A 23 -71.09 -1.13 -17.14
C ASP A 23 -70.64 -2.39 -16.38
N GLY A 24 -71.43 -2.63 -15.33
CA GLY A 24 -71.14 -3.54 -14.24
C GLY A 24 -71.31 -5.03 -14.53
N PHE A 25 -70.63 -5.80 -13.69
CA PHE A 25 -71.00 -7.19 -13.43
C PHE A 25 -70.42 -7.63 -12.07
N TYR A 26 -70.99 -7.09 -10.98
CA TYR A 26 -70.82 -7.69 -9.66
C TYR A 26 -71.73 -8.93 -9.57
N MET A 27 -71.24 -10.10 -9.99
CA MET A 27 -71.66 -11.42 -9.48
C MET A 27 -70.90 -12.55 -10.21
N SER A 28 -69.83 -13.07 -9.60
CA SER A 28 -69.46 -14.52 -9.57
C SER A 28 -68.02 -14.82 -9.17
N VAL A 29 -67.26 -13.86 -8.61
CA VAL A 29 -65.87 -14.15 -8.20
C VAL A 29 -65.75 -14.85 -6.83
N GLY A 30 -66.84 -15.07 -6.09
CA GLY A 30 -66.80 -15.63 -4.73
C GLY A 30 -66.30 -17.08 -4.59
N TYR A 31 -66.43 -17.93 -5.62
CA TYR A 31 -66.03 -19.35 -5.52
C TYR A 31 -64.61 -19.62 -6.04
N GLN A 32 -64.17 -18.95 -7.10
CA GLN A 32 -62.76 -19.03 -7.57
C GLN A 32 -61.80 -18.29 -6.63
N ILE A 33 -62.27 -17.23 -5.95
CA ILE A 33 -61.48 -16.56 -4.90
C ILE A 33 -61.34 -17.45 -3.66
N GLY A 34 -62.32 -18.30 -3.33
CA GLY A 34 -62.21 -19.24 -2.20
C GLY A 34 -61.07 -20.25 -2.37
N GLU A 35 -60.96 -20.87 -3.54
CA GLU A 35 -59.91 -21.85 -3.84
C GLU A 35 -58.54 -21.19 -4.11
N ALA A 36 -58.51 -20.02 -4.75
CA ALA A 36 -57.30 -19.25 -4.97
C ALA A 36 -56.76 -18.60 -3.67
N VAL A 37 -57.62 -18.10 -2.78
CA VAL A 37 -57.21 -17.58 -1.46
C VAL A 37 -56.81 -18.72 -0.52
N GLN A 38 -57.40 -19.90 -0.63
CA GLN A 38 -56.94 -21.09 0.09
C GLN A 38 -55.57 -21.56 -0.45
N LYS A 39 -55.34 -21.53 -1.77
CA LYS A 39 -54.01 -21.76 -2.37
C LYS A 39 -52.99 -20.68 -1.99
N VAL A 40 -53.39 -19.42 -1.82
CA VAL A 40 -52.52 -18.31 -1.37
C VAL A 40 -52.23 -18.35 0.15
N LYS A 41 -53.19 -18.80 0.97
CA LYS A 41 -52.92 -19.14 2.39
C LYS A 41 -52.07 -20.40 2.51
N ASN A 42 -52.29 -21.41 1.67
CA ASN A 42 -51.44 -22.59 1.57
C ASN A 42 -50.06 -22.26 0.98
N THR A 43 -49.89 -21.26 0.10
CA THR A 43 -48.54 -20.87 -0.35
C THR A 43 -47.75 -20.22 0.77
N GLY A 44 -48.37 -19.48 1.68
CA GLY A 44 -47.69 -19.00 2.89
C GLY A 44 -47.27 -20.13 3.83
N ALA A 45 -48.13 -21.12 4.05
CA ALA A 45 -47.81 -22.31 4.85
C ALA A 45 -46.81 -23.26 4.17
N ILE A 46 -46.87 -23.39 2.84
CA ILE A 46 -45.93 -24.17 2.02
C ILE A 46 -44.59 -23.44 1.89
N GLN A 47 -44.58 -22.10 1.82
CA GLN A 47 -43.36 -21.29 1.88
C GLN A 47 -42.71 -21.40 3.26
N ASP A 48 -43.49 -21.29 4.35
CA ASP A 48 -42.99 -21.51 5.71
C ASP A 48 -42.47 -22.94 5.90
N LEU A 49 -43.11 -23.95 5.29
CA LEU A 49 -42.63 -25.33 5.30
C LEU A 49 -41.34 -25.49 4.46
N ALA A 50 -41.24 -24.84 3.31
CA ALA A 50 -40.05 -24.84 2.47
C ALA A 50 -38.87 -24.14 3.17
N ASP A 51 -39.11 -22.98 3.77
CA ASP A 51 -38.13 -22.23 4.54
C ASP A 51 -37.65 -23.04 5.77
N LYS A 52 -38.56 -23.78 6.43
CA LYS A 52 -38.22 -24.73 7.51
C LYS A 52 -37.38 -25.91 7.01
N TYR A 53 -37.69 -26.45 5.82
CA TYR A 53 -36.91 -27.51 5.20
C TYR A 53 -35.50 -27.04 4.81
N ASP A 54 -35.37 -25.84 4.25
CA ASP A 54 -34.08 -25.24 3.89
C ASP A 54 -33.24 -24.92 5.13
N ASN A 55 -33.88 -24.44 6.20
CA ASN A 55 -33.21 -24.18 7.47
C ASN A 55 -32.73 -25.49 8.12
N LEU A 56 -33.58 -26.54 8.12
CA LEU A 56 -33.20 -27.86 8.59
C LEU A 56 -32.06 -28.47 7.76
N SER A 57 -32.11 -28.34 6.43
CA SER A 57 -31.05 -28.78 5.52
C SER A 57 -29.72 -28.08 5.81
N ASN A 58 -29.75 -26.76 6.04
CA ASN A 58 -28.57 -26.00 6.45
C ASN A 58 -28.05 -26.44 7.82
N LEU A 59 -28.93 -26.68 8.79
CA LEU A 59 -28.54 -27.15 10.12
C LEU A 59 -27.90 -28.55 10.07
N LEU A 60 -28.47 -29.47 9.28
CA LEU A 60 -27.92 -30.81 9.07
C LEU A 60 -26.54 -30.76 8.41
N ASN A 61 -26.35 -29.89 7.41
CA ASN A 61 -25.04 -29.68 6.78
C ASN A 61 -24.02 -29.09 7.77
N GLN A 62 -24.43 -28.13 8.59
CA GLN A 62 -23.56 -27.58 9.65
C GLN A 62 -23.21 -28.65 10.68
N TYR A 63 -24.19 -29.44 11.14
CA TYR A 63 -23.95 -30.53 12.09
C TYR A 63 -22.98 -31.57 11.54
N ASN A 64 -23.15 -32.00 10.28
CA ASN A 64 -22.26 -32.96 9.63
C ASN A 64 -20.83 -32.41 9.50
N TYR A 65 -20.69 -31.12 9.18
CA TYR A 65 -19.39 -30.45 9.15
C TYR A 65 -18.74 -30.40 10.53
N LEU A 66 -19.49 -29.99 11.56
CA LEU A 66 -19.02 -29.98 12.96
C LEU A 66 -18.63 -31.37 13.46
N ASN A 67 -19.41 -32.40 13.15
CA ASN A 67 -19.10 -33.78 13.52
C ASN A 67 -17.80 -34.27 12.85
N SER A 68 -17.57 -33.89 11.59
CA SER A 68 -16.29 -34.13 10.91
C SER A 68 -15.13 -33.40 11.56
N LEU A 69 -15.32 -32.14 11.98
CA LEU A 69 -14.29 -31.37 12.70
C LEU A 69 -13.96 -32.00 14.05
N VAL A 70 -14.96 -32.48 14.82
CA VAL A 70 -14.73 -33.17 16.09
C VAL A 70 -13.94 -34.46 15.88
N ALA A 71 -14.26 -35.24 14.84
CA ALA A 71 -13.51 -36.45 14.48
C ALA A 71 -12.05 -36.12 14.09
N GLN A 72 -11.82 -35.05 13.33
CA GLN A 72 -10.48 -34.60 12.98
C GLN A 72 -9.71 -34.07 14.20
N ALA A 73 -10.34 -33.26 15.05
CA ALA A 73 -9.75 -32.69 16.26
C ALA A 73 -9.46 -33.72 17.36
N SER A 74 -10.06 -34.92 17.27
CA SER A 74 -9.77 -36.04 18.18
C SER A 74 -8.81 -37.08 17.58
N THR A 75 -8.37 -36.88 16.32
CA THR A 75 -7.43 -37.76 15.63
C THR A 75 -6.02 -37.16 15.64
N PRO A 76 -5.05 -37.74 16.37
CA PRO A 76 -3.71 -37.15 16.52
C PRO A 76 -2.99 -36.86 15.19
N SER A 77 -3.10 -37.74 14.19
CA SER A 77 -2.47 -37.52 12.88
C SER A 77 -3.07 -36.35 12.09
N ALA A 78 -4.38 -36.11 12.23
CA ALA A 78 -5.03 -34.95 11.61
C ALA A 78 -4.62 -33.64 12.30
N ILE A 79 -4.45 -33.67 13.64
CA ILE A 79 -3.91 -32.54 14.41
C ILE A 79 -2.47 -32.24 13.99
N THR A 80 -1.60 -33.26 13.93
CA THR A 80 -0.20 -33.08 13.49
C THR A 80 -0.13 -32.54 12.06
N GLY A 81 -0.92 -33.08 11.12
CA GLY A 81 -0.96 -32.57 9.75
C GLY A 81 -1.43 -31.12 9.65
N ALA A 82 -2.40 -30.71 10.48
CA ALA A 82 -2.83 -29.31 10.56
C ALA A 82 -1.71 -28.39 11.11
N ILE A 83 -0.98 -28.85 12.14
CA ILE A 83 0.18 -28.13 12.69
C ILE A 83 1.29 -27.99 11.65
N ASP A 84 1.61 -29.05 10.91
CA ASP A 84 2.65 -29.02 9.88
C ASP A 84 2.29 -28.05 8.75
N ASN A 85 1.02 -28.05 8.30
CA ASN A 85 0.52 -27.11 7.31
C ASN A 85 0.59 -25.65 7.80
N LEU A 86 0.23 -25.40 9.07
CA LEU A 86 0.33 -24.08 9.67
C LEU A 86 1.79 -23.62 9.79
N SER A 87 2.68 -24.51 10.24
CA SER A 87 4.11 -24.26 10.36
C SER A 87 4.74 -23.93 9.01
N SER A 88 4.44 -24.73 7.98
CA SER A 88 4.89 -24.48 6.61
C SER A 88 4.38 -23.15 6.06
N SER A 89 3.10 -22.82 6.32
CA SER A 89 2.51 -21.54 5.94
C SER A 89 3.21 -20.37 6.64
N ALA A 90 3.46 -20.47 7.94
CA ALA A 90 4.17 -19.44 8.70
C ALA A 90 5.59 -19.22 8.17
N ILE A 91 6.33 -20.31 7.92
CA ILE A 91 7.67 -20.25 7.33
C ILE A 91 7.61 -19.58 5.96
N ASN A 92 6.69 -19.99 5.07
CA ASN A 92 6.56 -19.35 3.75
C ASN A 92 6.20 -17.86 3.86
N LEU A 93 5.37 -17.45 4.83
CA LEU A 93 5.05 -16.04 5.06
C LEU A 93 6.29 -15.25 5.52
N THR A 94 7.15 -15.80 6.36
CA THR A 94 8.23 -15.01 6.99
C THR A 94 9.60 -15.19 6.35
N SER A 95 9.93 -16.36 5.82
CA SER A 95 11.27 -16.69 5.31
C SER A 95 11.40 -16.60 3.79
N ALA A 96 10.28 -16.61 3.06
CA ALA A 96 10.32 -16.46 1.61
C ALA A 96 10.20 -14.99 1.20
N THR A 97 10.83 -14.64 0.08
CA THR A 97 10.71 -13.30 -0.51
C THR A 97 9.73 -13.32 -1.70
N THR A 98 9.91 -14.24 -2.65
CA THR A 98 9.08 -14.33 -3.86
C THR A 98 7.69 -14.91 -3.61
N THR A 99 7.58 -15.96 -2.79
CA THR A 99 6.32 -16.69 -2.56
C THR A 99 5.55 -16.19 -1.33
N SER A 100 6.13 -15.31 -0.53
CA SER A 100 5.47 -14.71 0.63
C SER A 100 4.59 -13.54 0.20
N PRO A 101 3.26 -13.62 0.40
CA PRO A 101 2.38 -12.47 0.17
C PRO A 101 2.71 -11.30 1.11
N ALA A 102 3.18 -11.59 2.33
CA ALA A 102 3.55 -10.57 3.31
C ALA A 102 4.78 -9.77 2.87
N TYR A 103 5.83 -10.45 2.39
CA TYR A 103 7.01 -9.78 1.83
C TYR A 103 6.64 -8.90 0.63
N GLN A 104 5.83 -9.42 -0.29
CA GLN A 104 5.40 -8.68 -1.48
C GLN A 104 4.58 -7.43 -1.11
N ALA A 105 3.72 -7.51 -0.09
CA ALA A 105 2.98 -6.36 0.41
C ALA A 105 3.89 -5.26 0.98
N VAL A 106 4.91 -5.63 1.77
CA VAL A 106 5.89 -4.68 2.31
C VAL A 106 6.71 -4.04 1.19
N ALA A 107 7.23 -4.86 0.27
CA ALA A 107 7.99 -4.36 -0.88
C ALA A 107 7.15 -3.40 -1.73
N LEU A 108 5.87 -3.71 -1.96
CA LEU A 108 4.96 -2.84 -2.71
C LEU A 108 4.74 -1.50 -2.00
N ALA A 109 4.50 -1.51 -0.68
CA ALA A 109 4.32 -0.29 0.09
C ALA A 109 5.56 0.62 0.06
N LEU A 110 6.75 0.04 0.19
CA LEU A 110 8.02 0.76 0.09
C LEU A 110 8.24 1.33 -1.32
N ASN A 111 7.98 0.55 -2.37
CA ASN A 111 8.05 1.01 -3.76
C ASN A 111 7.05 2.15 -4.03
N ALA A 112 5.84 2.07 -3.48
CA ALA A 112 4.84 3.13 -3.61
C ALA A 112 5.28 4.43 -2.92
N ALA A 113 5.87 4.34 -1.73
CA ALA A 113 6.40 5.50 -1.02
C ALA A 113 7.56 6.17 -1.79
N VAL A 114 8.48 5.37 -2.32
CA VAL A 114 9.55 5.84 -3.21
C VAL A 114 8.98 6.52 -4.46
N GLY A 115 8.03 5.88 -5.13
CA GLY A 115 7.40 6.41 -6.34
C GLY A 115 6.66 7.72 -6.07
N MET A 116 5.96 7.81 -4.94
CA MET A 116 5.32 9.05 -4.50
C MET A 116 6.34 10.18 -4.30
N TRP A 117 7.46 9.90 -3.63
CA TRP A 117 8.52 10.90 -3.47
C TRP A 117 9.12 11.33 -4.81
N GLN A 118 9.37 10.40 -5.74
CA GLN A 118 9.90 10.72 -7.07
C GLN A 118 9.00 11.67 -7.86
N VAL A 119 7.67 11.58 -7.68
CA VAL A 119 6.71 12.48 -8.32
C VAL A 119 6.65 13.82 -7.60
N ILE A 120 6.50 13.83 -6.28
CA ILE A 120 6.27 15.05 -5.49
C ILE A 120 7.54 15.90 -5.37
N ALA A 121 8.72 15.27 -5.29
CA ALA A 121 10.01 15.96 -5.13
C ALA A 121 10.30 16.98 -6.25
N LEU A 122 9.72 16.77 -7.45
CA LEU A 122 9.88 17.69 -8.59
C LEU A 122 9.14 19.03 -8.40
N PHE A 123 8.18 19.09 -7.47
CA PHE A 123 7.29 20.24 -7.27
C PHE A 123 7.48 20.93 -5.92
N ILE A 124 8.33 20.39 -5.05
CA ILE A 124 8.64 20.99 -3.75
C ILE A 124 9.98 21.73 -3.83
N GLY A 125 10.02 22.95 -3.29
CA GLY A 125 11.27 23.68 -3.11
C GLY A 125 11.93 23.32 -1.79
N CYS A 126 13.25 23.52 -1.71
CA CYS A 126 14.00 23.43 -0.47
C CYS A 126 15.08 24.51 -0.40
N GLY A 127 15.45 24.93 0.82
CA GLY A 127 16.50 25.93 0.99
C GLY A 127 16.64 26.49 2.40
N PRO A 128 17.59 27.41 2.61
CA PRO A 128 17.85 28.00 3.93
C PRO A 128 16.75 28.98 4.37
N GLY A 129 15.88 29.38 3.44
CA GLY A 129 14.89 30.43 3.66
C GLY A 129 15.48 31.84 3.61
N PRO A 130 14.71 32.86 4.03
CA PRO A 130 15.14 34.25 3.93
C PRO A 130 16.18 34.55 5.01
N THR A 131 17.46 34.30 4.71
CA THR A 131 18.58 34.58 5.61
C THR A 131 19.65 35.44 4.94
N ASN A 132 20.37 36.20 5.76
CA ASN A 132 21.48 37.09 5.41
C ASN A 132 22.83 36.36 5.28
N ASN A 133 22.89 35.07 5.60
CA ASN A 133 24.04 34.18 5.37
C ASN A 133 23.54 32.93 4.65
N GLN A 134 23.74 32.85 3.34
CA GLN A 134 23.26 31.74 2.52
C GLN A 134 24.24 30.57 2.57
N SER A 135 24.01 29.64 3.50
CA SER A 135 24.51 28.28 3.37
C SER A 135 23.43 27.43 2.71
N TYR A 136 23.79 26.68 1.68
CA TYR A 136 22.87 25.79 0.97
C TYR A 136 23.51 24.43 0.73
N GLN A 137 22.72 23.44 0.35
CA GLN A 137 23.20 22.07 0.16
C GLN A 137 22.68 21.48 -1.15
N SER A 138 23.47 20.61 -1.76
CA SER A 138 23.07 19.81 -2.91
C SER A 138 23.12 18.33 -2.55
N PHE A 139 22.06 17.61 -2.94
CA PHE A 139 21.85 16.19 -2.66
C PHE A 139 21.84 15.41 -3.97
N GLY A 140 22.83 14.52 -4.14
CA GLY A 140 22.93 13.64 -5.30
C GLY A 140 22.01 12.42 -5.19
N ASN A 141 21.82 11.73 -6.32
CA ASN A 141 20.91 10.61 -6.48
C ASN A 141 19.46 10.93 -6.06
N THR A 142 19.01 12.18 -6.26
CA THR A 142 17.65 12.63 -5.95
C THR A 142 16.80 12.77 -7.21
N PRO A 143 15.45 12.70 -7.08
CA PRO A 143 14.57 13.05 -8.18
C PRO A 143 14.71 14.54 -8.51
N ALA A 144 15.10 14.87 -9.73
CA ALA A 144 15.28 16.23 -10.20
C ALA A 144 14.76 16.37 -11.63
N LEU A 145 14.24 17.55 -11.98
CA LEU A 145 13.73 17.82 -13.34
C LEU A 145 14.82 17.66 -14.41
N ASN A 146 16.05 18.04 -14.08
CA ASN A 146 17.21 17.91 -14.95
C ASN A 146 18.37 17.27 -14.16
N GLY A 147 18.74 16.04 -14.52
CA GLY A 147 19.81 15.29 -13.86
C GLY A 147 19.34 14.54 -12.61
N THR A 148 20.26 14.32 -11.67
CA THR A 148 20.04 13.47 -10.48
C THR A 148 20.43 14.19 -9.18
N THR A 149 20.48 15.53 -9.21
CA THR A 149 20.92 16.33 -8.07
C THR A 149 19.91 17.44 -7.81
N THR A 150 19.49 17.54 -6.55
CA THR A 150 18.61 18.60 -6.07
C THR A 150 19.42 19.56 -5.23
N THR A 151 19.37 20.85 -5.57
CA THR A 151 20.06 21.91 -4.85
C THR A 151 19.06 22.71 -4.03
N CYS A 152 19.20 22.69 -2.71
CA CYS A 152 18.35 23.39 -1.77
C CYS A 152 18.89 24.79 -1.47
N ASN A 153 18.67 25.73 -2.38
CA ASN A 153 19.15 27.11 -2.31
C ASN A 153 18.04 28.17 -2.32
N GLN A 154 16.79 27.77 -2.17
CA GLN A 154 15.65 28.69 -2.26
C GLN A 154 15.55 29.58 -1.01
N ALA A 155 15.27 30.87 -1.21
CA ALA A 155 15.19 31.88 -0.13
C ALA A 155 13.74 32.15 0.35
N TYR A 156 12.79 31.31 -0.01
CA TYR A 156 11.38 31.43 0.41
C TYR A 156 11.20 31.00 1.87
N GLY A 157 10.13 31.47 2.53
CA GLY A 157 9.80 31.03 3.90
C GLY A 157 9.71 29.50 4.00
N THR A 158 10.32 28.93 5.05
CA THR A 158 10.29 27.49 5.31
C THR A 158 9.08 27.13 6.18
N GLY A 159 8.55 25.90 6.02
CA GLY A 159 7.44 25.38 6.83
C GLY A 159 6.11 25.25 6.06
N PRO A 160 4.96 25.17 6.77
CA PRO A 160 3.65 25.01 6.13
C PRO A 160 3.36 26.13 5.12
N ASN A 161 2.91 25.77 3.92
CA ASN A 161 2.71 26.66 2.76
C ASN A 161 4.00 27.32 2.23
N GLY A 162 5.17 26.85 2.68
CA GLY A 162 6.49 27.30 2.25
C GLY A 162 7.31 26.18 1.63
N ILE A 163 8.62 26.42 1.51
CA ILE A 163 9.59 25.41 1.08
C ILE A 163 10.03 24.53 2.26
N LEU A 164 10.65 23.39 1.94
CA LEU A 164 11.32 22.58 2.95
C LEU A 164 12.58 23.30 3.45
N SER A 165 12.85 23.21 4.75
CA SER A 165 14.17 23.53 5.27
C SER A 165 15.18 22.49 4.77
N ILE A 166 16.46 22.86 4.75
CA ILE A 166 17.55 21.94 4.39
C ILE A 166 17.54 20.70 5.30
N ASP A 167 17.31 20.88 6.60
CA ASP A 167 17.29 19.77 7.57
C ASP A 167 16.15 18.77 7.30
N GLU A 168 14.95 19.25 6.97
CA GLU A 168 13.82 18.38 6.63
C GLU A 168 14.05 17.66 5.30
N TYR A 169 14.59 18.37 4.30
CA TYR A 169 14.96 17.73 3.03
C TYR A 169 16.05 16.67 3.23
N GLN A 170 17.03 16.91 4.10
CA GLN A 170 18.08 15.94 4.40
C GLN A 170 17.51 14.64 5.02
N LYS A 171 16.56 14.75 5.97
CA LYS A 171 15.87 13.59 6.55
C LYS A 171 15.12 12.79 5.49
N LEU A 172 14.37 13.49 4.63
CA LEU A 172 13.62 12.88 3.53
C LEU A 172 14.53 12.19 2.52
N ASN A 173 15.62 12.85 2.11
CA ASN A 173 16.61 12.27 1.21
C ASN A 173 17.29 11.05 1.84
N GLN A 174 17.65 11.10 3.12
CA GLN A 174 18.24 9.96 3.82
C GLN A 174 17.30 8.75 3.81
N ALA A 175 16.03 8.94 4.17
CA ALA A 175 15.02 7.88 4.12
C ALA A 175 14.84 7.34 2.70
N TYR A 176 14.77 8.23 1.70
CA TYR A 176 14.66 7.86 0.30
C TYR A 176 15.84 7.00 -0.16
N GLN A 177 17.09 7.39 0.13
CA GLN A 177 18.28 6.62 -0.28
C GLN A 177 18.35 5.25 0.42
N ILE A 178 17.95 5.19 1.70
CA ILE A 178 17.87 3.94 2.45
C ILE A 178 16.89 2.98 1.79
N ILE A 179 15.66 3.42 1.55
CA ILE A 179 14.61 2.57 0.96
C ILE A 179 14.99 2.19 -0.47
N GLN A 180 15.54 3.12 -1.26
CA GLN A 180 16.00 2.86 -2.62
C GLN A 180 17.10 1.80 -2.68
N THR A 181 18.09 1.91 -1.79
CA THR A 181 19.16 0.92 -1.69
C THR A 181 18.58 -0.43 -1.25
N ALA A 182 17.69 -0.43 -0.25
CA ALA A 182 17.04 -1.63 0.26
C ALA A 182 16.20 -2.37 -0.80
N LEU A 183 15.52 -1.64 -1.67
CA LEU A 183 14.73 -2.23 -2.76
C LEU A 183 15.59 -2.66 -3.95
N ASN A 184 16.78 -2.08 -4.11
CA ASN A 184 17.66 -2.37 -5.24
C ASN A 184 18.57 -3.56 -4.96
N GLN A 185 18.20 -4.73 -5.51
CA GLN A 185 18.98 -5.96 -5.40
C GLN A 185 20.42 -5.82 -5.95
N ASN A 186 20.63 -4.95 -6.94
CA ASN A 186 21.94 -4.77 -7.58
C ASN A 186 22.90 -3.89 -6.76
N GLN A 187 22.40 -3.15 -5.77
CA GLN A 187 23.21 -2.28 -4.91
C GLN A 187 23.49 -2.90 -3.54
N GLY A 188 23.37 -4.23 -3.42
CA GLY A 188 23.62 -4.97 -2.19
C GLY A 188 22.53 -4.85 -1.12
N GLY A 189 21.48 -4.06 -1.38
CA GLY A 189 20.48 -3.73 -0.36
C GLY A 189 19.23 -4.59 -0.35
N GLY A 190 19.03 -5.54 -1.28
CA GLY A 190 17.83 -6.37 -1.38
C GLY A 190 17.20 -6.74 -0.04
N MET A 191 15.97 -6.25 0.18
CA MET A 191 15.22 -6.38 1.44
C MET A 191 15.26 -7.85 1.91
N PRO A 192 15.65 -8.11 3.17
CA PRO A 192 15.71 -9.46 3.70
C PRO A 192 14.30 -10.07 3.80
N ALA A 193 14.25 -11.39 3.91
CA ALA A 193 13.03 -12.05 4.35
C ALA A 193 12.58 -11.48 5.71
N LEU A 194 11.28 -11.51 6.00
CA LEU A 194 10.71 -10.85 7.19
C LEU A 194 11.23 -11.42 8.52
N ASN A 195 11.73 -12.66 8.53
CA ASN A 195 12.34 -13.28 9.71
C ASN A 195 13.84 -12.98 9.87
N ASP A 196 14.50 -12.41 8.86
CA ASP A 196 15.92 -12.08 8.93
C ASP A 196 16.09 -10.64 9.40
N THR A 197 16.38 -10.50 10.69
CA THR A 197 16.63 -9.23 11.37
C THR A 197 18.12 -8.93 11.52
N THR A 198 18.98 -9.62 10.78
CA THR A 198 20.45 -9.54 10.94
C THR A 198 21.16 -8.96 9.72
N LYS A 199 20.46 -8.90 8.58
CA LYS A 199 20.98 -8.34 7.35
C LYS A 199 21.14 -6.83 7.47
N THR A 200 22.39 -6.39 7.51
CA THR A 200 22.75 -4.98 7.42
C THR A 200 23.09 -4.59 5.98
N GLY A 201 23.01 -3.29 5.69
CA GLY A 201 23.34 -2.70 4.40
C GLY A 201 24.05 -1.37 4.55
N VAL A 202 24.88 -1.02 3.57
CA VAL A 202 25.58 0.26 3.50
C VAL A 202 24.90 1.16 2.50
N VAL A 203 24.46 2.34 2.95
CA VAL A 203 23.83 3.35 2.09
C VAL A 203 24.82 4.47 1.83
N ASN A 204 25.04 4.78 0.56
CA ASN A 204 25.97 5.81 0.11
C ASN A 204 25.21 7.09 -0.27
N ILE A 205 25.26 8.10 0.60
CA ILE A 205 24.61 9.39 0.34
C ILE A 205 25.62 10.40 -0.21
N GLN A 206 25.30 10.98 -1.37
CA GLN A 206 26.07 12.05 -1.99
C GLN A 206 25.51 13.41 -1.57
N GLN A 207 26.30 14.21 -0.87
CA GLN A 207 25.91 15.52 -0.38
C GLN A 207 27.07 16.51 -0.50
N THR A 208 26.78 17.72 -0.98
CA THR A 208 27.75 18.83 -1.05
C THR A 208 27.18 20.02 -0.30
N ASN A 209 27.96 20.58 0.62
CA ASN A 209 27.58 21.77 1.37
C ASN A 209 28.26 23.00 0.81
N TYR A 210 27.53 24.11 0.79
CA TYR A 210 27.98 25.40 0.29
C TYR A 210 27.76 26.43 1.38
N ARG A 211 28.76 27.27 1.63
CA ARG A 211 28.66 28.38 2.59
C ARG A 211 29.12 29.66 1.94
N THR A 212 28.31 30.71 2.08
CA THR A 212 28.70 32.08 1.70
C THR A 212 29.19 32.82 2.93
N THR A 213 30.44 33.28 2.95
CA THR A 213 31.00 34.06 4.07
C THR A 213 30.81 35.56 3.84
N THR A 214 30.32 36.25 4.88
CA THR A 214 29.86 37.65 4.85
C THR A 214 30.98 38.66 4.55
N GLN A 215 32.25 38.24 4.52
CA GLN A 215 33.39 39.13 4.31
C GLN A 215 33.89 39.20 2.87
N ASN A 216 33.68 38.19 2.00
CA ASN A 216 34.39 38.15 0.71
C ASN A 216 33.60 37.60 -0.50
N ASN A 217 32.29 37.29 -0.40
CA ASN A 217 31.52 36.61 -1.46
C ASN A 217 32.16 35.28 -1.93
N ILE A 218 32.98 34.65 -1.11
CA ILE A 218 33.60 33.37 -1.40
C ILE A 218 32.59 32.26 -1.08
N ILE A 219 32.34 31.40 -2.07
CA ILE A 219 31.58 30.16 -1.88
C ILE A 219 32.58 29.08 -1.49
N GLU A 220 32.45 28.59 -0.25
CA GLU A 220 33.23 27.45 0.23
C GLU A 220 32.45 26.16 0.00
N HIS A 221 33.14 25.13 -0.53
CA HIS A 221 32.59 23.79 -0.73
C HIS A 221 33.20 22.84 0.29
N TYR A 222 32.37 22.08 1.00
CA TYR A 222 32.87 21.07 1.92
C TYR A 222 31.97 19.84 1.97
N TYR A 223 32.58 18.72 2.33
CA TYR A 223 31.90 17.45 2.49
C TYR A 223 31.82 17.10 3.96
N THR A 224 30.84 16.28 4.32
CA THR A 224 30.76 15.69 5.66
C THR A 224 30.89 14.18 5.56
N LYS A 225 31.66 13.58 6.45
CA LYS A 225 31.68 12.13 6.69
C LYS A 225 31.41 11.87 8.18
N ASN A 226 30.35 11.15 8.51
CA ASN A 226 29.95 10.84 9.89
C ASN A 226 29.81 12.12 10.76
N GLY A 227 29.23 13.18 10.19
CA GLY A 227 29.05 14.47 10.88
C GLY A 227 30.31 15.32 11.05
N LYS A 228 31.46 14.92 10.49
CA LYS A 228 32.71 15.72 10.49
C LYS A 228 32.98 16.33 9.12
N GLU A 229 33.31 17.62 9.09
CA GLU A 229 33.65 18.37 7.87
C GLU A 229 35.02 17.95 7.32
N ILE A 230 35.11 17.86 5.99
CA ILE A 230 36.33 17.60 5.23
C ILE A 230 36.48 18.71 4.18
N PRO A 231 37.51 19.58 4.28
CA PRO A 231 37.69 20.71 3.37
C PRO A 231 38.15 20.28 1.97
N THR A 232 37.69 20.99 0.94
CA THR A 232 37.96 20.70 -0.49
C THR A 232 39.42 20.93 -0.93
N SER A 233 40.26 21.62 -0.14
CA SER A 233 41.66 21.89 -0.48
C SER A 233 42.55 20.63 -0.55
N LEU A 234 42.06 19.47 -0.07
CA LEU A 234 42.72 18.17 -0.17
C LEU A 234 42.38 17.38 -1.46
N PHE A 235 41.47 17.86 -2.32
CA PHE A 235 40.84 17.06 -3.39
C PHE A 235 41.39 17.25 -4.82
N ARG A 236 42.40 18.10 -5.06
CA ARG A 236 42.90 18.35 -6.44
C ARG A 236 43.68 17.20 -7.09
N ARG A 237 43.93 16.06 -6.41
CA ARG A 237 44.70 14.94 -6.98
C ARG A 237 44.14 13.54 -6.81
N ILE A 238 43.00 13.35 -6.16
CA ILE A 238 42.39 12.02 -6.02
C ILE A 238 40.87 12.16 -6.14
N ILE A 239 40.28 11.50 -7.14
CA ILE A 239 38.83 11.34 -7.25
C ILE A 239 38.39 10.48 -6.07
N ILE A 240 37.98 11.10 -4.97
CA ILE A 240 37.32 10.43 -3.85
C ILE A 240 35.92 10.99 -3.76
N LEU A 241 34.94 10.15 -4.09
CA LEU A 241 33.52 10.40 -3.88
C LEU A 241 33.30 10.45 -2.36
N ALA A 242 32.89 11.61 -1.84
CA ALA A 242 32.54 11.74 -0.43
C ALA A 242 31.17 11.09 -0.19
N TYR A 243 31.18 9.90 0.39
CA TYR A 243 29.98 9.18 0.79
C TYR A 243 29.77 9.33 2.30
N ASN A 244 28.60 9.81 2.70
CA ASN A 244 28.10 9.53 4.04
C ASN A 244 27.57 8.09 4.00
N THR A 245 28.28 7.17 4.65
CA THR A 245 27.87 5.79 4.86
C THR A 245 27.04 5.71 6.14
N ILE A 246 25.79 5.28 6.01
CA ILE A 246 24.95 4.92 7.17
C ILE A 246 24.85 3.41 7.18
N ASP A 247 25.29 2.82 8.29
CA ASP A 247 25.05 1.40 8.58
C ASP A 247 23.60 1.26 9.04
N ILE A 248 22.81 0.50 8.29
CA ILE A 248 21.46 0.12 8.72
C ILE A 248 21.60 -1.10 9.65
N PRO A 249 21.19 -1.01 10.92
CA PRO A 249 21.20 -2.15 11.85
C PRO A 249 20.22 -3.25 11.44
#